data_AF-A0A953X8L0-F1
#
_entry.id   AF-A0A953X8L0-F1
#
_cell.length_a   1.000
_cell.length_b   1.000
_cell.length_c   1.000
_cell.angle_alpha   90.00
_cell.angle_beta   90.00
_cell.angle_gamma   90.00
#
_symmetry.space_group_name_H-M   'P 1'
#
loop_
_entity.id
_entity.type
_entity.pdbx_description
1 polymer ?
#
loop_
_entity_poly.entity_id
_entity_poly.type
_entity_poly.pdbx_seq_one_letter_code
_entity_poly.pdbx_strand_id
1 'polypeptide(L)'
;FDAMISRRVRNFSGVVVKDLQHAHITLGEMEIATRVADDLAAGFYAHAQQVIAAGQFPLDVRVAMKGRASFIANHCRRTVHEMMSNAGASSYHYDQPLQRFWRDLNTICSHAFWDWDISRELAGRHRLGLPVQHPLL
;
A
#
# COMPACT_ATOMS: atom_id res chain seq x y z
N PHE A 1 -14.49 2.52 -4.51
CA PHE A 1 -14.27 1.53 -5.58
C PHE A 1 -15.54 0.71 -5.80
N ASP A 2 -16.20 0.30 -4.72
CA ASP A 2 -17.45 -0.45 -4.67
C ASP A 2 -18.55 0.17 -5.53
N ALA A 3 -18.80 1.48 -5.37
CA ALA A 3 -19.79 2.20 -6.16
C ALA A 3 -19.55 2.13 -7.68
N MET A 4 -18.30 2.04 -8.12
CA MET A 4 -17.95 1.85 -9.53
C MET A 4 -18.33 0.42 -9.97
N ILE A 5 -17.89 -0.61 -9.23
CA ILE A 5 -18.18 -2.01 -9.54
C ILE A 5 -19.69 -2.29 -9.55
N SER A 6 -20.44 -1.74 -8.60
CA SER A 6 -21.90 -1.93 -8.49
C SER A 6 -22.70 -1.42 -9.70
N ARG A 7 -22.18 -0.41 -10.41
CA ARG A 7 -22.86 0.22 -11.56
C ARG A 7 -22.28 -0.21 -12.90
N ARG A 8 -21.18 -0.96 -12.91
CA ARG A 8 -20.42 -1.24 -14.12
C ARG A 8 -21.10 -2.31 -14.97
N VAL A 9 -21.20 -2.00 -16.27
CA VAL A 9 -21.70 -2.90 -17.32
C VAL A 9 -20.62 -3.02 -18.39
N ARG A 10 -20.42 -4.22 -18.95
CA ARG A 10 -19.46 -4.42 -20.04
C ARG A 10 -20.02 -3.80 -21.33
N ASN A 11 -19.32 -2.79 -21.87
CA ASN A 11 -19.79 -2.01 -23.02
C ASN A 11 -20.14 -2.83 -24.27
N PHE A 12 -19.51 -3.98 -24.49
CA PHE A 12 -19.72 -4.82 -25.69
C PHE A 12 -20.67 -6.01 -25.48
N SER A 13 -20.94 -6.41 -24.23
CA SER A 13 -21.77 -7.59 -23.94
C SER A 13 -23.01 -7.30 -23.11
N GLY A 14 -23.15 -6.08 -22.56
CA GLY A 14 -24.26 -5.71 -21.67
C GLY A 14 -24.23 -6.42 -20.31
N VAL A 15 -23.20 -7.24 -20.04
CA VAL A 15 -23.09 -8.02 -18.81
C VAL A 15 -22.84 -7.10 -17.63
N VAL A 16 -23.69 -7.23 -16.62
CA VAL A 16 -23.58 -6.52 -15.34
C VAL A 16 -22.41 -7.10 -14.55
N VAL A 17 -21.41 -6.26 -14.23
CA VAL A 17 -20.14 -6.73 -13.66
C VAL A 17 -20.32 -7.23 -12.23
N LYS A 18 -21.17 -6.60 -11.42
CA LYS A 18 -21.39 -7.00 -10.02
C LYS A 18 -21.94 -8.43 -9.85
N ASP A 19 -22.50 -9.02 -10.90
CA ASP A 19 -23.05 -10.38 -10.86
C ASP A 19 -22.02 -11.43 -11.28
N LEU A 20 -20.81 -11.00 -11.71
CA LEU A 20 -19.72 -11.89 -12.09
C LEU A 20 -18.89 -12.32 -10.88
N GLN A 21 -18.59 -13.62 -10.78
CA GLN A 21 -17.71 -14.19 -9.75
C GLN A 21 -16.38 -13.43 -9.62
N HIS A 22 -15.77 -13.08 -10.75
CA HIS A 22 -14.52 -12.32 -10.77
C HIS A 22 -14.65 -10.98 -10.01
N ALA A 23 -15.79 -10.28 -10.13
CA ALA A 23 -15.98 -9.02 -9.41
C ALA A 23 -16.03 -9.24 -7.89
N HIS A 24 -16.58 -10.36 -7.42
CA HIS A 24 -16.61 -10.70 -5.99
C HIS A 24 -15.22 -11.02 -5.46
N ILE A 25 -14.43 -11.81 -6.20
CA ILE A 25 -13.06 -12.16 -5.84
C ILE A 25 -12.21 -10.88 -5.72
N THR A 26 -12.21 -10.06 -6.77
CA THR A 26 -11.43 -8.84 -6.84
C THR A 26 -11.87 -7.83 -5.77
N LEU A 27 -13.16 -7.61 -5.58
CA LEU A 27 -13.67 -6.68 -4.58
C LEU A 27 -13.35 -7.14 -3.15
N GLY A 28 -13.50 -8.44 -2.86
CA GLY A 28 -13.17 -9.01 -1.57
C GLY A 28 -11.68 -8.88 -1.23
N GLU A 29 -10.80 -9.15 -2.20
CA GLU A 29 -9.35 -8.94 -2.03
C GLU A 29 -9.02 -7.48 -1.71
N MET A 30 -9.64 -6.53 -2.43
CA MET A 30 -9.40 -5.10 -2.23
C MET A 30 -9.91 -4.59 -0.88
N GLU A 31 -11.08 -5.07 -0.44
CA GLU A 31 -11.64 -4.77 0.87
C GLU A 31 -10.70 -5.26 1.98
N ILE A 32 -10.27 -6.53 1.90
CA ILE A 32 -9.36 -7.13 2.88
C ILE A 32 -8.02 -6.38 2.89
N ALA A 33 -7.43 -6.14 1.72
CA ALA A 33 -6.13 -5.49 1.62
C ALA A 33 -6.16 -4.05 2.15
N THR A 34 -7.24 -3.31 1.92
CA THR A 34 -7.38 -1.94 2.43
C THR A 34 -7.55 -1.93 3.96
N ARG A 35 -8.35 -2.84 4.52
CA ARG A 35 -8.49 -2.98 5.98
C ARG A 35 -7.17 -3.34 6.65
N VAL A 36 -6.41 -4.27 6.07
CA VAL A 36 -5.08 -4.61 6.55
C VAL A 36 -4.15 -3.40 6.52
N ALA A 37 -4.24 -2.53 5.50
CA ALA A 37 -3.46 -1.30 5.46
C ALA A 37 -3.79 -0.36 6.63
N ASP A 38 -5.08 -0.19 6.94
CA ASP A 38 -5.55 0.61 8.08
C ASP A 38 -5.05 0.04 9.41
N ASP A 39 -5.17 -1.27 9.62
CA ASP A 39 -4.69 -1.94 10.84
C ASP A 39 -3.18 -1.79 11.03
N LEU A 40 -2.41 -1.96 9.94
CA LEU A 40 -0.96 -1.78 9.96
C LEU A 40 -0.58 -0.32 10.27
N ALA A 41 -1.28 0.64 9.67
CA ALA A 41 -1.05 2.06 9.92
C ALA A 41 -1.37 2.45 11.36
N ALA A 42 -2.52 2.03 11.88
CA ALA A 42 -2.92 2.28 13.27
C ALA A 42 -1.90 1.69 14.26
N GLY A 43 -1.50 0.42 14.05
CA GLY A 43 -0.49 -0.23 14.87
C GLY A 43 0.90 0.42 14.75
N PHE A 44 1.26 0.93 13.57
CA PHE A 44 2.49 1.68 13.37
C PHE A 44 2.48 3.00 14.13
N TYR A 45 1.39 3.79 14.05
CA TYR A 45 1.28 5.06 14.77
C TYR A 45 1.31 4.88 16.29
N ALA A 46 0.59 3.90 16.81
CA ALA A 46 0.59 3.60 18.25
C ALA A 46 2.00 3.23 18.73
N HIS A 47 2.73 2.41 17.97
CA HIS A 47 4.11 2.06 18.30
C HIS A 47 5.06 3.25 18.16
N ALA A 48 4.90 4.08 17.13
CA ALA A 48 5.69 5.30 16.96
C ALA A 48 5.57 6.23 18.17
N GLN A 49 4.35 6.41 18.68
CA GLN A 49 4.10 7.23 19.87
C GLN A 49 4.82 6.68 21.11
N GLN A 50 4.83 5.36 21.31
CA GLN A 50 5.56 4.73 22.41
C GLN A 50 7.07 4.95 22.30
N VAL A 51 7.64 4.77 21.09
CA VAL A 51 9.07 4.99 20.83
C VAL A 51 9.45 6.46 21.08
N ILE A 52 8.64 7.39 20.58
CA ILE A 52 8.85 8.83 20.80
C ILE A 52 8.80 9.17 22.30
N ALA A 53 7.83 8.65 23.03
CA ALA A 53 7.68 8.88 24.46
C ALA A 53 8.86 8.32 25.29
N ALA A 54 9.43 7.19 24.87
CA ALA A 54 10.62 6.61 25.50
C ALA A 54 11.90 7.42 25.23
N GLY A 55 11.95 8.20 24.14
CA GLY A 55 13.10 9.04 23.79
C GLY A 55 14.36 8.26 23.38
N GLN A 56 14.23 6.96 23.10
CA GLN A 56 15.34 6.08 22.73
C GLN A 56 15.13 5.53 21.32
N PHE A 57 16.14 5.71 20.46
CA PHE A 57 16.10 5.30 19.05
C PHE A 57 17.28 4.37 18.71
N PRO A 58 17.41 3.22 19.38
CA PRO A 58 18.46 2.26 19.06
C PRO A 58 18.28 1.73 17.63
N LEU A 59 19.35 1.18 17.07
CA LEU A 59 19.40 0.79 15.66
C LEU A 59 18.28 -0.20 15.28
N ASP A 60 18.01 -1.17 16.15
CA ASP A 60 16.97 -2.18 15.95
C ASP A 60 15.57 -1.55 15.83
N VAL A 61 15.25 -0.59 16.70
CA VAL A 61 13.98 0.15 16.64
C VAL A 61 13.89 0.94 15.34
N ARG A 62 14.96 1.65 14.95
CA ARG A 62 14.96 2.44 13.71
C ARG A 62 14.82 1.57 12.46
N VAL A 63 15.53 0.45 12.39
CA VAL A 63 15.41 -0.52 11.28
C VAL A 63 14.00 -1.10 11.21
N ALA A 64 13.43 -1.49 12.36
CA ALA A 64 12.07 -2.01 12.42
C ALA A 64 11.02 -0.98 11.98
N MET A 65 11.14 0.27 12.46
CA MET A 65 10.25 1.37 12.09
C MET A 65 10.34 1.69 10.60
N LYS A 66 11.55 1.78 10.06
CA LYS A 66 11.81 1.99 8.63
C LYS A 66 11.16 0.90 7.77
N GLY A 67 11.39 -0.36 8.13
CA GLY A 67 10.83 -1.52 7.42
C GLY A 67 9.31 -1.56 7.44
N ARG A 68 8.68 -1.27 8.59
CA ARG A 68 7.21 -1.24 8.70
C ARG A 68 6.61 -0.09 7.89
N ALA A 69 7.19 1.10 7.98
CA ALA A 69 6.72 2.27 7.24
C ALA A 69 6.74 2.01 5.73
N SER A 70 7.87 1.58 5.17
CA SER A 70 7.98 1.29 3.73
C SER A 70 7.14 0.11 3.28
N PHE A 71 6.98 -0.92 4.13
CA PHE A 71 6.06 -2.02 3.83
C PHE A 71 4.61 -1.53 3.70
N ILE A 72 4.13 -0.70 4.63
CA ILE A 72 2.77 -0.14 4.57
C ILE A 72 2.57 0.65 3.28
N ALA A 73 3.50 1.54 2.94
CA ALA A 73 3.42 2.31 1.70
C ALA A 73 3.42 1.41 0.45
N ASN A 74 4.30 0.40 0.41
CA ASN A 74 4.38 -0.54 -0.69
C ASN A 74 3.13 -1.43 -0.80
N HIS A 75 2.54 -1.84 0.33
CA HIS A 75 1.28 -2.57 0.39
C HIS A 75 0.15 -1.73 -0.23
N CYS A 76 -0.03 -0.48 0.22
CA CYS A 76 -0.99 0.45 -0.35
C CYS A 76 -0.79 0.65 -1.86
N ARG A 77 0.47 0.83 -2.31
CA ARG A 77 0.80 0.97 -3.74
C ARG A 77 0.40 -0.27 -4.54
N ARG A 78 0.67 -1.48 -4.03
CA ARG A 78 0.28 -2.73 -4.70
C ARG A 78 -1.24 -2.86 -4.77
N THR A 79 -1.94 -2.60 -3.66
CA THR A 79 -3.40 -2.65 -3.61
C THR A 79 -4.03 -1.68 -4.61
N VAL A 80 -3.58 -0.43 -4.68
CA VAL A 80 -4.14 0.52 -5.65
C VAL A 80 -3.82 0.15 -7.10
N HIS A 81 -2.69 -0.52 -7.35
CA HIS A 81 -2.35 -1.01 -8.67
C HIS A 81 -3.29 -2.12 -9.13
N GLU A 82 -3.59 -3.09 -8.25
CA GLU A 82 -4.59 -4.12 -8.51
C GLU A 82 -5.98 -3.51 -8.72
N MET A 83 -6.35 -2.50 -7.94
CA MET A 83 -7.59 -1.74 -8.14
C MET A 83 -7.64 -1.13 -9.53
N MET A 84 -6.58 -0.42 -9.94
CA MET A 84 -6.52 0.25 -11.23
C MET A 84 -6.58 -0.73 -12.40
N SER A 85 -5.85 -1.85 -12.33
CA SER A 85 -5.84 -2.91 -13.34
C SER A 85 -7.23 -3.51 -13.58
N ASN A 86 -8.06 -3.57 -12.54
CA ASN A 86 -9.41 -4.11 -12.61
C ASN A 86 -10.50 -3.05 -12.91
N ALA A 87 -10.17 -1.77 -12.87
CA ALA A 87 -11.15 -0.69 -12.96
C ALA A 87 -11.56 -0.31 -14.39
N GLY A 88 -10.76 -0.67 -15.40
CA GLY A 88 -11.01 -0.36 -16.81
C GLY A 88 -10.72 1.09 -17.20
N ALA A 89 -10.75 1.36 -18.51
CA ALA A 89 -10.25 2.61 -19.11
C ALA A 89 -10.93 3.89 -18.58
N SER A 90 -12.22 3.86 -18.27
CA SER A 90 -12.94 5.04 -17.77
C SER A 90 -12.40 5.53 -16.42
N SER A 91 -11.73 4.67 -15.65
CA SER A 91 -11.14 5.03 -14.36
C SER A 91 -9.93 5.96 -14.47
N TYR A 92 -9.41 6.17 -15.68
CA TYR A 92 -8.33 7.11 -15.99
C TYR A 92 -8.83 8.54 -16.28
N HIS A 93 -10.14 8.77 -16.38
CA HIS A 93 -10.66 10.14 -16.58
C HIS A 93 -10.33 11.05 -15.38
N TYR A 94 -10.18 12.35 -15.64
CA TYR A 94 -9.78 13.34 -14.63
C TYR A 94 -10.76 13.47 -13.47
N ASP A 95 -12.05 13.19 -13.70
CA ASP A 95 -13.11 13.22 -12.70
C ASP A 95 -13.18 11.96 -11.83
N GLN A 96 -12.36 10.94 -12.12
CA GLN A 96 -12.30 9.72 -11.34
C GLN A 96 -11.24 9.81 -10.24
N PRO A 97 -11.58 9.44 -8.99
CA PRO A 97 -10.65 9.52 -7.87
C PRO A 97 -9.57 8.42 -7.91
N LEU A 98 -9.86 7.27 -8.52
CA LEU A 98 -8.95 6.11 -8.48
C LEU A 98 -7.61 6.41 -9.16
N GLN A 99 -7.60 7.02 -10.35
CA GLN A 99 -6.35 7.39 -11.01
C GLN A 99 -5.50 8.37 -10.19
N ARG A 100 -6.14 9.24 -9.40
CA ARG A 100 -5.43 10.16 -8.51
C ARG A 100 -4.74 9.38 -7.40
N PHE A 101 -5.46 8.50 -6.69
CA PHE A 101 -4.84 7.67 -5.65
C PHE A 101 -3.71 6.81 -6.20
N TRP A 102 -3.90 6.23 -7.40
CA TRP A 102 -2.87 5.45 -8.07
C TRP A 102 -1.62 6.30 -8.35
N ARG A 103 -1.75 7.50 -8.93
CA ARG A 103 -0.63 8.42 -9.17
C ARG A 103 0.07 8.87 -7.88
N ASP A 104 -0.71 9.25 -6.88
CA ASP A 104 -0.20 9.80 -5.61
C ASP A 104 0.60 8.74 -4.85
N LEU A 105 0.08 7.50 -4.76
CA LEU A 105 0.78 6.38 -4.13
C LEU A 105 2.02 5.94 -4.90
N ASN A 106 1.99 5.95 -6.23
CA ASN A 106 3.19 5.67 -7.01
C ASN A 106 4.27 6.74 -6.81
N THR A 107 3.87 8.00 -6.73
CA THR A 107 4.79 9.14 -6.55
C THR A 107 5.47 9.10 -5.18
N ILE A 108 4.71 8.91 -4.09
CA ILE A 108 5.31 8.85 -2.75
C ILE A 108 6.25 7.65 -2.60
N CYS A 109 5.91 6.50 -3.18
CA CYS A 109 6.76 5.30 -3.16
C CYS A 109 8.00 5.41 -4.06
N SER A 110 8.12 6.45 -4.89
CA SER A 110 9.36 6.75 -5.62
C SER A 110 10.35 7.56 -4.80
N HIS A 111 9.96 8.06 -3.63
CA HIS A 111 10.85 8.81 -2.75
C HIS A 111 11.79 7.85 -2.02
N ALA A 112 13.08 8.20 -1.91
CA ALA A 112 14.13 7.33 -1.34
C ALA A 112 13.83 6.86 0.10
N PHE A 113 13.06 7.63 0.87
CA PHE A 113 12.62 7.20 2.20
C PHE A 113 11.64 6.02 2.18
N TRP A 114 10.84 5.87 1.13
CA TRP A 114 9.83 4.82 1.00
C TRP A 114 10.29 3.65 0.14
N ASP A 115 11.57 3.65 -0.29
CA ASP A 115 12.14 2.58 -1.09
C ASP A 115 12.06 1.24 -0.35
N TRP A 116 11.34 0.31 -0.96
CA TRP A 116 11.08 -1.00 -0.38
C TRP A 116 12.31 -1.92 -0.42
N ASP A 117 13.12 -1.82 -1.47
CA ASP A 117 14.29 -2.67 -1.64
C ASP A 117 15.37 -2.32 -0.62
N ILE A 118 15.61 -1.02 -0.43
CA ILE A 118 16.51 -0.51 0.62
C ILE A 118 16.02 -0.96 2.00
N SER A 119 14.71 -0.83 2.26
CA SER A 119 14.16 -1.14 3.58
C SER A 119 14.23 -2.62 3.94
N ARG A 120 13.92 -3.52 3.00
CA ARG A 120 14.02 -4.98 3.23
C ARG A 120 15.46 -5.46 3.31
N GLU A 121 16.38 -4.82 2.58
CA GLU A 121 17.82 -5.08 2.72
C GLU A 121 18.31 -4.69 4.11
N LEU A 122 18.00 -3.48 4.59
CA LEU A 122 18.35 -3.02 5.94
C LEU A 122 17.87 -3.99 7.02
N ALA A 123 16.61 -4.44 6.93
CA ALA A 123 16.05 -5.42 7.85
C ALA A 123 16.79 -6.77 7.78
N GLY A 124 17.08 -7.26 6.58
CA GLY A 124 17.81 -8.53 6.38
C GLY A 124 19.23 -8.48 6.92
N ARG A 125 19.97 -7.41 6.62
CA ARG A 125 21.34 -7.18 7.11
C ARG A 125 21.38 -7.08 8.63
N HIS A 126 20.47 -6.31 9.22
CA HIS A 126 20.36 -6.18 10.67
C HIS A 126 20.10 -7.53 11.35
N ARG A 127 19.19 -8.35 10.79
CA ARG A 127 18.89 -9.70 11.29
C ARG A 127 20.11 -10.64 11.25
N LEU A 128 21.04 -10.41 10.33
CA LEU A 128 22.27 -11.18 10.18
C LEU A 128 23.46 -10.57 10.96
N GLY A 129 23.26 -9.50 11.73
CA GLY A 129 24.34 -8.81 12.45
C GLY A 129 25.32 -8.07 11.53
N LEU A 130 24.93 -7.79 10.29
CA LEU A 130 25.76 -7.08 9.32
C LEU A 130 25.58 -5.56 9.46
N PRO A 131 26.63 -4.76 9.18
CA PRO A 131 26.52 -3.30 9.18
C PRO A 131 25.46 -2.81 8.20
N VAL A 132 24.68 -1.80 8.59
CA VAL A 132 23.72 -1.12 7.70
C VAL A 132 24.47 -0.28 6.67
N GLN A 133 24.04 -0.32 5.40
CA GLN A 133 24.76 0.33 4.29
C GLN A 133 24.13 1.65 3.85
N HIS A 134 22.84 1.86 4.13
CA HIS A 134 22.12 3.05 3.69
C HIS A 134 22.06 4.15 4.75
N PRO A 135 22.35 5.42 4.39
CA PRO A 135 22.35 6.53 5.32
C PRO A 135 20.94 6.96 5.76
N LEU A 136 19.90 6.57 5.00
CA LEU A 136 18.50 6.91 5.28
C LEU A 136 17.86 5.85 6.18
N LEU A 137 18.13 5.98 7.48
CA LEU A 137 17.66 5.11 8.55
C LEU A 137 16.93 5.92 9.62
#